data_AF-A0A7Z9MWR9-F1
#
_entry.id   AF-A0A7Z9MWR9-F1
#
_cell.length_a   1.000
_cell.length_b   1.000
_cell.length_c   1.000
_cell.angle_alpha   90.00
_cell.angle_beta   90.00
_cell.angle_gamma   90.00
#
_symmetry.space_group_name_H-M   'P 1'
#
loop_
_entity.id
_entity.type
_entity.pdbx_description
1 polymer ?
#
loop_
_entity_poly.entity_id
_entity_poly.type
_entity_poly.pdbx_seq_one_letter_code
_entity_poly.pdbx_strand_id
1 'polypeptide(L)' 'MRSRHMNLVEITPDNHDITLNIAYATTDNFTGAPVYRRSACYLHKKAEKCLKKASRYAKKLGYRFKIYD' A
#
# COMPACT_ATOMS: atom_id res chain seq x y z
N MET A 1 -19.42 4.42 24.30
CA MET A 1 -18.66 4.85 23.10
C MET A 1 -17.63 3.78 22.76
N ARG A 2 -17.86 2.91 21.76
CA ARG A 2 -16.84 1.95 21.32
C ARG A 2 -15.83 2.72 20.45
N SER A 3 -14.60 2.88 20.92
CA SER A 3 -13.50 3.34 20.09
C SER A 3 -13.34 2.34 18.93
N ARG A 4 -13.80 2.71 17.72
CA ARG A 4 -13.51 1.97 16.49
C ARG A 4 -12.00 2.08 16.29
N HIS A 5 -11.26 1.12 16.84
CA HIS A 5 -9.81 1.03 16.60
C HIS A 5 -9.60 0.90 15.10
N MET A 6 -9.16 1.99 14.47
CA MET A 6 -8.73 1.98 13.08
C MET A 6 -7.43 1.20 13.00
N ASN A 7 -7.57 -0.11 12.80
CA ASN A 7 -6.48 -1.08 12.75
C ASN A 7 -5.81 -1.00 11.37
N LEU A 8 -5.28 0.17 11.04
CA LEU A 8 -4.53 0.42 9.83
C LEU A 8 -3.07 0.01 10.03
N VAL A 9 -2.51 -0.61 9.01
CA VAL A 9 -1.10 -1.02 8.94
C VAL A 9 -0.50 -0.32 7.74
N GLU A 10 0.64 0.34 7.95
CA GLU A 10 1.40 0.93 6.85
C GLU A 10 2.01 -0.17 5.99
N ILE A 11 1.82 -0.08 4.68
CA ILE A 11 2.41 -0.99 3.71
C ILE A 11 3.74 -0.39 3.26
N THR A 12 4.83 -1.10 3.53
CA THR A 12 6.19 -0.71 3.12
C THR A 12 6.81 -1.79 2.22
N PRO A 13 7.72 -1.41 1.30
CA PRO A 13 8.45 -2.37 0.47
C PRO A 13 9.15 -3.45 1.29
N ASP A 14 9.84 -3.06 2.36
CA ASP A 14 10.66 -3.95 3.20
C ASP A 14 9.82 -5.03 3.89
N ASN A 15 8.63 -4.68 4.38
CA ASN A 15 7.80 -5.59 5.16
C ASN A 15 6.83 -6.44 4.33
N HIS A 16 6.67 -6.12 3.04
CA HIS A 16 5.64 -6.73 2.20
C HIS A 16 6.15 -7.30 0.87
N ASP A 17 7.41 -7.07 0.51
CA ASP A 17 8.00 -7.47 -0.77
C ASP A 17 7.18 -6.93 -1.95
N ILE A 18 6.95 -5.62 -1.93
CA ILE A 18 6.15 -4.87 -2.92
C ILE A 18 6.90 -3.62 -3.36
N THR A 19 6.39 -2.96 -4.40
CA THR A 19 6.81 -1.61 -4.79
C THR A 19 5.65 -0.64 -4.60
N LEU A 20 5.95 0.60 -4.20
CA LEU A 20 4.97 1.67 -4.05
C LEU A 20 5.19 2.72 -5.14
N ASN A 21 4.09 3.17 -5.75
CA ASN A 21 4.07 4.31 -6.64
C ASN A 21 2.83 5.17 -6.35
N ILE A 22 2.88 5.93 -5.25
CA ILE A 22 1.76 6.75 -4.79
C ILE A 22 1.73 8.06 -5.59
N ALA A 23 1.26 7.96 -6.84
CA ALA A 23 1.23 9.07 -7.81
C ALA A 23 0.54 10.33 -7.25
N TYR A 24 -0.52 10.13 -6.46
CA TYR A 24 -1.26 11.21 -5.80
C TYR A 24 -0.46 12.02 -4.78
N ALA A 25 0.69 11.54 -4.32
CA ALA A 25 1.59 12.31 -3.46
C ALA A 25 2.64 13.12 -4.26
N THR A 26 2.54 13.13 -5.60
CA THR A 26 3.49 13.78 -6.51
C THR A 26 2.77 14.64 -7.54
N THR A 27 3.48 15.36 -8.41
CA THR A 27 2.90 16.05 -9.57
C THR A 27 2.63 15.12 -10.76
N ASP A 28 3.14 13.88 -10.74
CA ASP A 28 2.91 12.85 -11.76
C ASP A 28 1.56 12.17 -11.56
N ASN A 29 0.49 12.96 -11.60
CA ASN A 29 -0.88 12.49 -11.57
C ASN A 29 -1.78 13.41 -12.42
N PHE A 30 -3.02 13.00 -12.66
CA PHE A 30 -3.94 13.71 -13.57
C PHE A 30 -4.28 15.16 -13.16
N THR A 31 -4.03 15.55 -11.91
CA THR A 31 -4.25 16.93 -11.43
C THR A 31 -3.04 17.84 -11.64
N GLY A 32 -1.85 17.28 -11.95
CA GLY A 32 -0.60 18.04 -12.04
C GLY A 32 -0.08 18.57 -10.70
N ALA A 33 -0.76 18.30 -9.58
CA ALA A 33 -0.39 18.73 -8.24
C ALA A 33 -0.58 17.59 -7.22
N PRO A 34 0.16 17.57 -6.08
CA PRO A 34 -0.05 16.57 -5.05
C PRO A 34 -1.44 16.68 -4.42
N VAL A 35 -2.17 15.56 -4.41
CA VAL A 35 -3.46 15.40 -3.72
C VAL A 35 -3.23 14.90 -2.29
N TYR A 36 -2.28 13.99 -2.10
CA TYR A 36 -1.87 13.49 -0.78
C TYR A 36 -0.72 14.29 -0.20
N ARG A 37 -0.78 14.55 1.11
CA ARG A 37 0.32 15.19 1.85
C ARG A 37 1.51 14.28 2.08
N ARG A 38 1.30 12.96 2.08
CA ARG A 38 2.34 11.95 2.34
C ARG A 38 2.20 10.80 1.35
N SER A 39 3.33 10.34 0.83
CA SER A 39 3.44 9.14 0.01
C SER A 39 3.43 7.89 0.91
N ALA A 40 2.24 7.49 1.38
CA ALA A 40 2.08 6.32 2.23
C ALA A 40 0.80 5.56 1.88
N CYS A 41 0.86 4.23 1.98
CA CYS A 41 -0.26 3.31 1.74
C CYS A 41 -0.63 2.64 3.06
N TYR A 42 -1.93 2.58 3.37
CA TYR A 42 -2.44 1.96 4.58
C TYR A 42 -3.55 0.97 4.25
N LEU A 43 -3.45 -0.24 4.81
CA LEU A 43 -4.51 -1.23 4.71
C LEU A 43 -5.06 -1.57 6.09
N HIS A 44 -6.33 -1.96 6.14
CA HIS A 44 -6.87 -2.62 7.31
C HIS A 44 -6.08 -3.91 7.59
N LYS A 45 -5.81 -4.21 8.87
CA LYS A 45 -4.99 -5.35 9.31
C LYS A 45 -5.37 -6.70 8.68
N LYS A 46 -6.65 -6.94 8.40
CA LYS A 46 -7.08 -8.16 7.68
C LYS A 46 -6.64 -8.17 6.21
N ALA A 47 -6.73 -7.03 5.54
CA ALA A 47 -6.30 -6.89 4.15
C ALA A 47 -4.78 -6.96 4.02
N GLU A 48 -4.02 -6.37 4.96
CA GLU A 48 -2.57 -6.49 5.02
C GLU A 48 -2.10 -7.96 5.10
N LYS A 49 -2.77 -8.79 5.92
CA LYS A 49 -2.48 -10.23 6.00
C LYS A 49 -2.72 -10.95 4.67
N CYS A 50 -3.79 -10.58 3.97
CA CYS A 50 -4.09 -11.11 2.64
C CYS A 50 -3.04 -10.67 1.62
N LEU A 51 -2.63 -9.40 1.64
CA LEU A 51 -1.57 -8.87 0.78
C LEU A 51 -0.26 -9.63 0.98
N LYS A 52 0.16 -9.85 2.23
CA LYS A 52 1.35 -10.66 2.52
C LYS A 52 1.25 -12.07 1.94
N LYS A 53 0.08 -12.70 2.02
CA LYS A 53 -0.14 -14.03 1.43
C LYS A 53 -0.04 -13.99 -0.09
N ALA A 54 -0.70 -13.02 -0.72
CA ALA A 54 -0.63 -12.83 -2.17
C ALA A 54 0.80 -12.55 -2.64
N SER A 55 1.52 -11.65 -1.97
CA SER A 55 2.91 -11.31 -2.29
C SER A 55 3.82 -12.54 -2.28
N ARG A 56 3.69 -13.40 -1.26
CA ARG A 56 4.42 -14.68 -1.22
C ARG A 56 4.11 -15.61 -2.40
N TYR A 57 2.89 -15.60 -2.92
CA TYR A 57 2.54 -16.40 -4.09
C TYR A 57 3.05 -15.78 -5.39
N ALA A 58 2.92 -14.46 -5.55
CA ALA A 58 3.46 -13.73 -6.69
C ALA A 58 4.98 -13.96 -6.82
N LYS A 59 5.70 -13.90 -5.70
CA LYS A 59 7.15 -14.17 -5.67
C LYS A 59 7.52 -15.55 -6.22
N LYS A 60 6.76 -16.60 -5.86
CA LYS A 60 6.98 -17.96 -6.38
C LYS A 60 6.79 -18.08 -7.88
N LEU A 61 6.03 -17.16 -8.48
CA LEU A 61 5.79 -17.06 -9.91
C LEU A 61 6.76 -16.10 -10.61
N GLY A 62 7.73 -15.51 -9.90
CA GLY A 62 8.65 -14.51 -10.45
C GLY A 62 8.06 -13.10 -10.56
N TYR A 63 6.93 -12.83 -9.90
CA TYR A 63 6.26 -11.52 -9.92
C TYR A 63 6.34 -10.78 -8.60
N ARG A 64 6.14 -9.45 -8.68
CA ARG A 64 6.05 -8.56 -7.53
C ARG A 64 4.91 -7.57 -7.72
N PHE A 65 4.19 -7.24 -6.65
CA PHE A 65 3.12 -6.24 -6.71
C PHE A 65 3.69 -4.82 -6.78
N LYS A 66 3.05 -3.98 -7.59
CA LYS A 66 3.20 -2.53 -7.59
C LYS A 66 1.88 -1.91 -7.14
N ILE A 67 1.89 -1.20 -6.02
CA ILE A 67 0.72 -0.58 -5.41
C ILE A 67 0.75 0.91 -5.71
N TYR A 68 -0.40 1.45 -6.12
CA TYR A 68 -0.56 2.85 -6.48
C TYR A 68 -1.30 3.67 -5.41
N ASP A 69 -2.08 2.99 -4.55
CA ASP A 69 -2.84 3.55 -3.43
C ASP A 69 -3.14 2.45 -2.40
#